data_AF-A0A8X6TNV4-F1
#
_entry.id   AF-A0A8X6TNV4-F1
#
_cell.length_a   1.000
_cell.length_b   1.000
_cell.length_c   1.000
_cell.angle_alpha   90.00
_cell.angle_beta   90.00
_cell.angle_gamma   90.00
#
_symmetry.space_group_name_H-M   'P 1'
#
loop_
_entity.id
_entity.type
_entity.pdbx_description
1 polymer ?
#
loop_
_entity_poly.entity_id
_entity_poly.type
_entity_poly.pdbx_seq_one_letter_code
_entity_poly.pdbx_strand_id
1 'polypeptide(L)'
;MVGTEEFMLAIMNDTQEKLLELYGKQCVMTDSSHGTNQYGFQMTTLMVHDENHQGMLVAILLSLRVATEILVPFLSAIKKKWLASKLIFY
;
A
#
# COMPACT_ATOMS: atom_id res chain seq x y z
N MET A 1 -10.66 -26.99 -14.93
CA MET A 1 -9.68 -25.89 -14.96
C MET A 1 -9.84 -25.13 -13.66
N VAL A 2 -8.82 -25.12 -12.81
CA VAL A 2 -8.85 -24.36 -11.56
C VAL A 2 -8.88 -22.88 -11.95
N GLY A 3 -9.88 -22.12 -11.51
CA GLY A 3 -9.96 -20.70 -11.78
C GLY A 3 -8.68 -20.01 -11.33
N THR A 4 -8.21 -19.02 -12.10
CA THR A 4 -7.11 -18.15 -11.71
C THR A 4 -7.54 -17.30 -10.51
N GLU A 5 -7.38 -17.86 -9.31
CA GLU A 5 -7.54 -17.12 -8.06
C GLU A 5 -6.52 -15.97 -8.06
N GLU A 6 -7.02 -14.73 -8.04
CA GLU A 6 -6.15 -13.55 -7.96
C GLU A 6 -5.60 -13.43 -6.53
N PHE A 7 -4.28 -13.57 -6.37
CA PHE A 7 -3.63 -13.41 -5.08
C PHE A 7 -3.23 -11.95 -4.84
N MET A 8 -3.66 -11.41 -3.70
CA MET A 8 -3.25 -10.12 -3.18
C MET A 8 -3.03 -10.19 -1.68
N LEU A 9 -1.87 -9.72 -1.21
CA LEU A 9 -1.57 -9.54 0.21
C LEU A 9 -1.06 -8.12 0.44
N ALA A 10 -1.87 -7.30 1.11
CA ALA A 10 -1.50 -5.96 1.54
C ALA A 10 -1.08 -5.98 3.02
N ILE A 11 0.02 -5.32 3.34
CA ILE A 11 0.56 -5.24 4.70
C ILE A 11 0.77 -3.76 5.05
N MET A 12 0.15 -3.35 6.16
CA MET A 12 0.32 -2.05 6.81
C MET A 12 0.11 -2.23 8.32
N ASN A 13 1.11 -1.88 9.11
CA ASN A 13 1.01 -1.89 10.57
C ASN A 13 0.61 -0.51 11.14
N ASP A 14 0.39 -0.44 12.45
CA ASP A 14 -0.09 0.77 13.10
C ASP A 14 0.92 1.93 13.04
N THR A 15 2.23 1.64 13.06
CA THR A 15 3.27 2.67 12.90
C THR A 15 3.22 3.27 11.50
N GLN A 16 3.05 2.43 10.48
CA GLN A 16 2.94 2.85 9.10
C GLN A 16 1.65 3.63 8.82
N GLU A 17 0.54 3.23 9.44
CA GLU A 17 -0.71 3.99 9.42
C GLU A 17 -0.52 5.40 10.01
N LYS A 18 0.19 5.53 11.13
CA LYS A 18 0.54 6.84 11.72
C LYS A 18 1.40 7.69 10.79
N LEU A 19 2.35 7.08 10.06
CA LEU A 19 3.13 7.79 9.05
C LEU A 19 2.24 8.35 7.93
N LEU A 20 1.23 7.58 7.50
CA LEU A 20 0.24 8.05 6.52
C LEU A 20 -0.60 9.21 7.07
N GLU A 21 -0.96 9.18 8.35
CA GLU A 21 -1.70 10.26 9.00
C GLU A 21 -0.91 11.56 9.07
N LEU A 22 0.38 11.47 9.42
CA LEU A 22 1.28 12.60 9.55
C LEU A 22 1.60 13.22 8.19
N TYR A 23 2.00 12.40 7.22
CA TYR A 23 2.64 12.87 5.99
C TYR A 23 1.83 12.62 4.71
N GLY A 24 0.81 11.76 4.75
CA GLY A 24 0.05 11.33 3.56
C GLY A 24 -0.86 12.37 2.94
N LYS A 25 -1.03 13.55 3.56
CA LYS A 25 -1.86 14.64 3.01
C LYS A 25 -1.18 15.40 1.87
N GLN A 26 0.15 15.43 1.85
CA GLN A 26 0.91 16.20 0.87
C GLN A 26 1.17 15.39 -0.39
N CYS A 27 1.73 14.19 -0.23
CA CYS A 27 2.06 13.31 -1.33
C CYS A 27 2.04 11.86 -0.85
N VAL A 28 1.48 11.00 -1.69
CA VAL A 28 1.67 9.55 -1.60
C VAL A 28 2.34 9.10 -2.89
N MET A 29 3.35 8.26 -2.74
CA MET A 29 4.16 7.76 -3.85
C MET A 29 3.98 6.24 -3.91
N THR A 30 3.90 5.71 -5.12
CA THR A 30 3.86 4.27 -5.34
C THR A 30 4.97 3.87 -6.28
N ASP A 31 5.68 2.80 -5.94
CA ASP A 31 6.65 2.20 -6.84
C ASP A 31 6.44 0.68 -6.89
N SER A 32 6.79 0.04 -8.00
CA SER A 32 6.70 -1.40 -8.14
C SER A 32 8.04 -2.00 -8.53
N SER A 33 8.46 -3.01 -7.79
CA SER A 33 9.64 -3.81 -8.16
C SER A 33 9.26 -4.91 -9.15
N HIS A 34 10.07 -5.07 -10.19
CA HIS A 34 10.00 -6.26 -11.05
C HIS A 34 10.73 -7.43 -10.39
N GLY A 35 10.15 -8.65 -10.48
CA GLY A 35 10.86 -9.90 -10.21
C GLY A 35 11.26 -10.11 -8.74
N THR A 36 10.32 -9.90 -7.81
CA THR A 36 10.64 -9.87 -6.37
C THR A 36 11.03 -11.24 -5.79
N ASN A 37 10.58 -12.36 -6.38
CA ASN A 37 10.97 -13.71 -5.98
C ASN A 37 10.72 -14.77 -7.07
N GLN A 38 11.17 -16.02 -6.81
CA GLN A 38 10.99 -17.18 -7.69
C GLN A 38 9.52 -17.58 -7.94
N TYR A 39 8.58 -17.03 -7.17
CA TYR A 39 7.15 -17.32 -7.29
C TYR A 39 6.42 -16.32 -8.19
N GLY A 40 7.14 -15.36 -8.78
CA GLY A 40 6.56 -14.39 -9.72
C GLY A 40 5.69 -13.32 -9.06
N PHE A 41 5.72 -13.21 -7.72
CA PHE A 41 5.04 -12.12 -7.04
C PHE A 41 5.76 -10.80 -7.33
N GLN A 42 4.96 -9.77 -7.61
CA GLN A 42 5.37 -8.39 -7.72
C GLN A 42 5.04 -7.66 -6.43
N MET A 43 5.98 -6.85 -5.96
CA MET A 43 5.80 -5.99 -4.80
C MET A 43 5.60 -4.54 -5.25
N THR A 44 4.45 -3.98 -4.88
CA THR A 44 4.18 -2.54 -4.97
C THR A 44 4.32 -1.92 -3.58
N THR A 45 5.03 -0.81 -3.46
CA THR A 45 5.14 -0.03 -2.23
C THR A 45 4.20 1.17 -2.28
N LEU A 46 3.71 1.57 -1.10
CA LEU A 46 3.13 2.89 -0.86
C LEU A 46 4.04 3.62 0.11
N MET A 47 4.42 4.84 -0.24
CA MET A 47 5.33 5.67 0.54
C MET A 47 4.76 7.07 0.72
N VAL A 48 5.21 7.74 1.77
CA VAL A 48 5.04 9.18 2.02
C VAL A 48 6.42 9.80 2.17
N HIS A 49 6.52 11.13 2.23
CA HIS A 49 7.79 11.79 2.58
C HIS A 49 7.59 12.80 3.70
N ASP A 50 8.63 13.01 4.51
CA ASP A 50 8.68 14.06 5.52
C ASP A 50 8.95 15.44 4.89
N GLU A 51 9.15 16.47 5.73
CA GLU A 51 9.47 17.83 5.29
C GLU A 51 10.84 17.94 4.61
N ASN A 52 11.73 16.96 4.79
CA ASN A 52 13.04 16.89 4.17
C ASN A 52 13.04 16.03 2.88
N HIS A 53 11.85 15.66 2.40
CA HIS A 53 11.67 14.77 1.24
C HIS A 53 12.28 13.36 1.43
N GLN A 54 12.43 12.89 2.67
CA GLN A 54 12.85 11.53 2.95
C GLN A 54 11.66 10.58 2.84
N GLY A 55 11.78 9.60 1.93
CA GLY A 55 10.75 8.61 1.68
C GLY A 55 10.61 7.61 2.83
N MET A 56 9.38 7.41 3.30
CA MET A 56 9.01 6.46 4.35
C MET A 56 7.96 5.49 3.84
N LEU A 57 8.17 4.19 4.09
CA LEU A 57 7.29 3.13 3.63
C LEU A 57 6.06 3.00 4.54
N VAL A 58 4.88 3.06 3.92
CA VAL A 58 3.57 3.03 4.59
C VAL A 58 2.82 1.72 4.34
N ALA A 59 2.96 1.13 3.16
CA ALA A 59 2.35 -0.16 2.91
C ALA A 59 3.12 -0.91 1.83
N ILE A 60 2.99 -2.23 1.83
CA ILE A 60 3.37 -3.06 0.69
C ILE A 60 2.18 -3.88 0.21
N LEU A 61 2.16 -4.15 -1.08
CA LEU A 61 1.24 -5.06 -1.75
C LEU A 61 2.06 -6.11 -2.48
N LEU A 62 1.83 -7.38 -2.14
CA LEU A 62 2.28 -8.53 -2.91
C LEU A 62 1.14 -9.00 -3.79
N SER A 63 1.39 -9.12 -5.09
CA SER A 63 0.38 -9.54 -6.08
C SER A 63 1.03 -10.25 -7.25
N LEU A 64 0.25 -10.96 -8.07
CA LEU A 64 0.78 -11.64 -9.26
C LEU A 64 1.12 -10.68 -10.41
N ARG A 65 0.51 -9.50 -10.44
CA ARG A 65 0.72 -8.47 -11.46
C ARG A 65 0.43 -7.08 -10.90
N VAL A 66 1.11 -6.07 -11.45
CA VAL A 66 0.77 -4.66 -11.25
C VAL A 66 -0.24 -4.26 -12.32
N ALA A 67 -1.50 -4.11 -11.90
CA ALA A 67 -2.58 -3.70 -12.78
C ALA A 67 -3.62 -2.86 -12.02
N THR A 68 -4.44 -2.09 -12.73
CA THR A 68 -5.40 -1.17 -12.11
C THR A 68 -6.40 -1.90 -11.22
N GLU A 69 -6.88 -3.06 -11.64
CA GLU A 69 -7.79 -3.92 -10.90
C GLU A 69 -7.18 -4.46 -9.58
N ILE A 70 -5.86 -4.45 -9.45
CA ILE A 70 -5.13 -4.82 -8.23
C ILE A 70 -4.87 -3.58 -7.36
N LEU A 71 -4.44 -2.46 -7.97
CA LEU A 71 -4.08 -1.25 -7.23
C LEU A 71 -5.30 -0.52 -6.64
N VAL A 72 -6.44 -0.54 -7.33
CA VAL A 72 -7.66 0.14 -6.85
C VAL A 72 -8.18 -0.47 -5.54
N PRO A 73 -8.36 -1.80 -5.40
CA PRO A 73 -8.73 -2.41 -4.12
C PRO A 73 -7.69 -2.16 -3.01
N PHE A 74 -6.39 -2.22 -3.34
CA PHE A 74 -5.31 -1.94 -2.40
C PHE A 74 -5.39 -0.51 -1.82
N LEU A 75 -5.45 0.50 -2.67
CA LEU A 75 -5.55 1.90 -2.25
C LEU A 75 -6.89 2.19 -1.53
N SER A 76 -7.97 1.53 -1.95
CA SER A 76 -9.27 1.65 -1.29
C SER A 76 -9.25 1.09 0.13
N ALA A 77 -8.59 -0.05 0.35
CA ALA A 77 -8.42 -0.64 1.67
C ALA A 77 -7.61 0.27 2.61
N ILE A 78 -6.52 0.86 2.10
CA ILE A 78 -5.71 1.82 2.85
C ILE A 78 -6.55 3.06 3.21
N LYS A 79 -7.27 3.64 2.25
CA LYS A 79 -8.15 4.79 2.50
C LYS A 79 -9.22 4.47 3.55
N LYS A 80 -9.83 3.29 3.49
CA LYS A 80 -10.83 2.85 4.47
C LYS A 80 -10.24 2.76 5.87
N LYS A 81 -9.06 2.15 6.02
CA LYS A 81 -8.34 2.05 7.31
C LYS A 81 -8.00 3.45 7.85
N TRP A 82 -7.45 4.32 6.99
CA TRP A 82 -7.10 5.70 7.34
C TRP A 82 -8.30 6.59 7.72
N LEU A 83 -9.48 6.35 7.15
CA LEU A 83 -10.70 7.06 7.55
C LEU A 83 -11.27 6.53 8.86
N ALA A 84 -11.16 5.22 9.11
CA ALA A 84 -11.62 4.60 10.36
C ALA A 84 -10.77 5.06 11.56
N SER A 85 -9.46 5.24 11.40
CA SER A 85 -8.59 5.73 12.49
C SER A 85 -8.94 7.14 12.95
N LYS A 86 -9.42 7.99 12.03
CA LYS A 86 -9.86 9.37 12.34
C LYS A 86 -11.17 9.45 13.11
N LEU A 87 -12.02 8.42 13.07
CA LEU A 87 -13.29 8.42 13.80
C LEU A 87 -13.13 8.21 15.32
N ILE A 88 -11.94 7.85 15.80
CA ILE A 88 -11.70 7.51 17.22
C ILE A 88 -11.29 8.75 18.05
N PHE A 89 -11.07 9.90 17.41
CA PHE A 89 -10.65 11.14 18.08
C PHE A 89 -11.62 12.30 17.82
N TYR A 90 -12.86 12.20 18.31
CA TYR A 90 -13.77 13.33 18.56
C TYR A 90 -14.70 13.03 19.73
#